data_AF-A0A1F9IKN5-F1
#
_entry.id   AF-A0A1F9IKN5-F1
#
_cell.length_a   1.000
_cell.length_b   1.000
_cell.length_c   1.000
_cell.angle_alpha   90.00
_cell.angle_beta   90.00
_cell.angle_gamma   90.00
#
_symmetry.space_group_name_H-M   'P 1'
#
loop_
_entity.id
_entity.type
_entity.pdbx_description
1 polymer ?
#
loop_
_entity_poly.entity_id
_entity_poly.type
_entity_poly.pdbx_seq_one_letter_code
_entity_poly.pdbx_strand_id
1 'polypeptide(L)'
;MGIRYFIIIAGLCFLPHFVWAAGAILVDSSSTGEPVGWGIPSGNGVLQNTINYNPETTSGTTQVGGTLGRLSNAETLELLEELFSGWSVVTLNDGSSDINIIELTITQGEGLGNVDEDNIDDHFTYCPSGQYCSSTDEDPFVLGSARSGQSPIIFDEDGSIVDLIQGEGANQSVLGFAGPRVVQRIGSVLFITEAQAVLNGLFIDCPDGAASNDACQDPEVSIDAFKGAIFHELGHFLGLDHTQVNLDLVTNAAGGDEVALAGIPTMFPLFVDGEAQLSLHHDDKIAMGLLYGNTSFANRFCTIQGTVFESDGTTPMQGVNVVARRVENGVVEATSFVSGAHYTGSSSNCSAANGDYVIQGLVPGVSYTLEVERISSVFTGGSSIEPCDPPASGFDEAILEGRFSCDTGGQVIATGTAVTTDIVTTKNASSSGSGQSSGGCSLIPIDR
;
A
#
# COMPACT_ATOMS: atom_id res chain seq x y z
N MET A 1 -16.22 -15.47 -39.26
CA MET A 1 -16.92 -14.21 -39.57
C MET A 1 -17.68 -13.82 -38.32
N GLY A 2 -17.23 -12.78 -37.62
CA GLY A 2 -17.74 -12.40 -36.30
C GLY A 2 -16.64 -11.86 -35.39
N ILE A 3 -15.89 -10.87 -35.87
CA ILE A 3 -14.99 -10.06 -35.04
C ILE A 3 -15.91 -9.09 -34.27
N ARG A 4 -15.95 -9.19 -32.95
CA ARG A 4 -16.56 -8.16 -32.10
C ARG A 4 -15.45 -7.27 -31.57
N TYR A 5 -15.49 -6.02 -32.02
CA TYR A 5 -14.67 -4.92 -31.55
C TYR A 5 -15.02 -4.64 -30.08
N PHE A 6 -14.04 -4.71 -29.18
CA PHE A 6 -14.11 -4.02 -27.90
C PHE A 6 -13.53 -2.62 -28.08
N ILE A 7 -14.35 -1.63 -27.77
CA ILE A 7 -14.04 -0.21 -27.85
C ILE A 7 -13.17 0.12 -26.63
N ILE A 8 -11.94 0.55 -26.88
CA ILE A 8 -11.04 1.13 -25.88
C ILE A 8 -11.59 2.53 -25.56
N ILE A 9 -12.00 2.77 -24.31
CA ILE A 9 -12.26 4.11 -23.81
C ILE A 9 -11.15 4.45 -22.81
N ALA A 10 -10.23 5.29 -23.25
CA ALA A 10 -9.25 5.93 -22.38
C ALA A 10 -9.97 6.99 -21.53
N GLY A 11 -10.06 6.75 -20.22
CA GLY A 11 -10.58 7.72 -19.24
C GLY A 11 -9.43 8.47 -18.60
N LEU A 12 -9.19 9.72 -19.02
CA LEU A 12 -8.33 10.65 -18.29
C LEU A 12 -9.09 11.15 -17.07
N CYS A 13 -8.64 10.80 -15.86
CA CYS A 13 -9.04 11.48 -14.64
C CYS A 13 -7.84 12.29 -14.13
N PHE A 14 -7.98 13.62 -14.12
CA PHE A 14 -7.01 14.52 -13.49
C PHE A 14 -7.36 14.64 -12.01
N LEU A 15 -6.65 13.90 -11.17
CA LEU A 15 -6.60 14.22 -9.74
C LEU A 15 -5.71 15.46 -9.54
N PRO A 16 -5.98 16.29 -8.52
CA PRO A 16 -4.99 17.25 -8.08
C PRO A 16 -3.75 16.52 -7.56
N HIS A 17 -2.62 17.21 -7.63
CA HIS A 17 -1.28 16.64 -7.83
C HIS A 17 -0.67 15.93 -6.60
N PHE A 18 -1.30 14.88 -6.07
CA PHE A 18 -0.67 14.02 -5.08
C PHE A 18 -0.02 12.84 -5.78
N VAL A 19 1.22 12.61 -5.41
CA VAL A 19 2.03 11.49 -5.86
C VAL A 19 2.01 10.50 -4.71
N TRP A 20 1.80 9.24 -5.02
CA TRP A 20 1.81 8.15 -4.06
C TRP A 20 3.29 7.71 -3.93
N ALA A 21 3.69 6.95 -2.91
CA ALA A 21 5.12 6.68 -2.70
C ALA A 21 5.37 5.34 -2.01
N ALA A 22 6.34 4.55 -2.48
CA ALA A 22 6.76 3.35 -1.77
C ALA A 22 7.05 3.64 -0.27
N GLY A 23 6.34 2.93 0.60
CA GLY A 23 6.23 3.25 2.02
C GLY A 23 4.96 4.03 2.35
N ALA A 24 4.84 5.29 1.90
CA ALA A 24 3.71 6.17 2.20
C ALA A 24 2.83 6.45 0.98
N ILE A 25 1.56 6.05 1.03
CA ILE A 25 0.62 6.19 -0.09
C ILE A 25 0.35 7.63 -0.51
N LEU A 26 0.66 8.61 0.33
CA LEU A 26 0.55 10.04 0.01
C LEU A 26 1.79 10.79 0.48
N VAL A 27 2.30 11.68 -0.36
CA VAL A 27 3.32 12.68 0.00
C VAL A 27 2.79 14.11 -0.21
N ASP A 28 3.23 15.06 0.61
CA ASP A 28 2.92 16.48 0.43
C ASP A 28 3.77 17.11 -0.69
N SER A 29 3.50 16.68 -1.91
CA SER A 29 4.16 17.13 -3.14
C SER A 29 4.00 18.63 -3.41
N SER A 30 2.98 19.26 -2.81
CA SER A 30 2.65 20.68 -2.99
C SER A 30 3.51 21.62 -2.15
N SER A 31 4.20 21.10 -1.13
CA SER A 31 4.90 21.94 -0.14
C SER A 31 6.19 21.32 0.38
N THR A 32 6.16 20.13 0.99
CA THR A 32 7.29 19.63 1.81
C THR A 32 7.96 18.38 1.27
N GLY A 33 7.25 17.55 0.49
CA GLY A 33 7.72 16.24 0.06
C GLY A 33 7.69 15.19 1.17
N GLU A 34 7.16 15.55 2.35
CA GLU A 34 7.08 14.64 3.48
C GLU A 34 5.92 13.64 3.31
N PRO A 35 6.07 12.41 3.83
CA PRO A 35 5.00 11.42 3.83
C PRO A 35 3.83 11.89 4.69
N VAL A 36 2.61 11.56 4.27
CA VAL A 36 1.37 12.04 4.86
C VAL A 36 0.72 10.89 5.64
N GLY A 37 0.92 10.90 6.96
CA GLY A 37 0.27 9.96 7.88
C GLY A 37 -1.04 10.51 8.46
N TRP A 38 -1.74 9.66 9.21
CA TRP A 38 -2.88 10.03 10.04
C TRP A 38 -2.52 11.08 11.10
N GLY A 39 -3.44 12.03 11.32
CA GLY A 39 -3.33 12.97 12.42
C GLY A 39 -4.58 13.82 12.61
N ILE A 40 -5.23 13.69 13.78
CA ILE A 40 -6.33 14.56 14.17
C ILE A 40 -5.78 15.64 15.12
N PRO A 41 -5.93 16.94 14.82
CA PRO A 41 -5.44 17.99 15.70
C PRO A 41 -6.28 18.01 16.98
N SER A 42 -5.65 17.82 18.14
CA SER A 42 -6.26 18.24 19.39
C SER A 42 -6.21 19.77 19.52
N GLY A 43 -7.16 20.37 20.26
CA GLY A 43 -7.33 21.82 20.37
C GLY A 43 -6.14 22.61 20.97
N ASN A 44 -5.05 21.92 21.35
CA ASN A 44 -3.79 22.49 21.84
C ASN A 44 -2.59 22.23 20.88
N GLY A 45 -2.83 21.72 19.67
CA GLY A 45 -1.80 21.50 18.65
C GLY A 45 -1.02 20.19 18.79
N VAL A 46 -1.46 19.26 19.65
CA VAL A 46 -0.91 17.90 19.72
C VAL A 46 -1.65 17.02 18.72
N LEU A 47 -0.93 16.24 17.91
CA LEU A 47 -1.55 15.24 17.05
C LEU A 47 -2.14 14.13 17.93
N GLN A 48 -3.43 13.88 17.79
CA GLN A 48 -4.01 12.66 18.31
C GLN A 48 -3.63 11.55 17.34
N ASN A 49 -2.81 10.63 17.82
CA ASN A 49 -2.52 9.37 17.14
C ASN A 49 -3.67 8.38 17.35
N THR A 50 -4.91 8.88 17.27
CA THR A 50 -6.12 8.09 17.44
C THR A 50 -6.85 8.03 16.12
N ILE A 51 -6.98 6.82 15.58
CA ILE A 51 -7.66 6.54 14.32
C ILE A 51 -8.98 5.86 14.68
N ASN A 52 -10.09 6.40 14.16
CA ASN A 52 -11.40 5.80 14.30
C ASN A 52 -11.83 5.22 12.96
N TYR A 53 -12.01 3.89 12.91
CA TYR A 53 -12.63 3.23 11.76
C TYR A 53 -14.12 3.00 12.05
N ASN A 54 -14.96 3.07 11.03
CA ASN A 54 -16.40 2.95 11.14
C ASN A 54 -16.85 1.73 10.33
N PRO A 55 -16.94 0.54 10.95
CA PRO A 55 -17.31 -0.65 10.21
C PRO A 55 -18.81 -0.67 9.92
N GLU A 56 -19.18 -1.39 8.87
CA GLU A 56 -20.56 -1.80 8.63
C GLU A 56 -21.12 -2.58 9.82
N THR A 57 -22.35 -2.29 10.21
CA THR A 57 -23.00 -2.95 11.35
C THR A 57 -24.43 -3.33 11.03
N THR A 58 -24.91 -4.43 11.62
CA THR A 58 -26.32 -4.77 11.53
C THR A 58 -27.16 -3.73 12.29
N SER A 59 -28.11 -3.07 11.63
CA SER A 59 -29.13 -2.27 12.33
C SER A 59 -30.46 -3.03 12.42
N GLY A 60 -30.98 -3.23 13.64
CA GLY A 60 -32.26 -3.90 13.89
C GLY A 60 -32.19 -5.36 14.34
N THR A 61 -33.35 -5.94 14.70
CA THR A 61 -33.47 -7.30 15.30
C THR A 61 -33.51 -8.44 14.26
N THR A 62 -33.30 -8.14 12.99
CA THR A 62 -33.23 -9.09 11.88
C THR A 62 -31.83 -9.03 11.29
N GLN A 63 -31.02 -10.06 11.54
CA GLN A 63 -29.62 -10.24 11.12
C GLN A 63 -29.48 -10.44 9.59
N VAL A 64 -30.04 -9.56 8.77
CA VAL A 64 -29.92 -9.65 7.31
C VAL A 64 -29.24 -8.36 6.87
N GLY A 65 -27.92 -8.41 6.75
CA GLY A 65 -27.05 -7.27 6.42
C GLY A 65 -25.72 -7.28 7.19
N GLY A 66 -24.64 -6.77 6.60
CA GLY A 66 -23.32 -6.66 7.22
C GLY A 66 -22.57 -7.98 7.48
N THR A 67 -22.84 -9.03 6.72
CA THR A 67 -21.98 -10.24 6.67
C THR A 67 -20.81 -10.01 5.72
N LEU A 68 -19.73 -10.77 5.90
CA LEU A 68 -18.60 -10.78 4.98
C LEU A 68 -18.42 -12.21 4.48
N GLY A 69 -19.07 -12.51 3.35
CA GLY A 69 -19.28 -13.88 2.89
C GLY A 69 -19.92 -14.72 4.00
N ARG A 70 -19.26 -15.80 4.41
CA ARG A 70 -19.75 -16.67 5.49
C ARG A 70 -19.50 -16.17 6.92
N LEU A 71 -18.76 -15.07 7.11
CA LEU A 71 -18.54 -14.48 8.43
C LEU A 71 -19.74 -13.63 8.85
N SER A 72 -20.24 -13.84 10.05
CA SER A 72 -21.25 -12.96 10.64
C SER A 72 -20.66 -11.58 10.93
N ASN A 73 -21.51 -10.54 10.97
CA ASN A 73 -21.08 -9.19 11.33
C ASN A 73 -20.25 -9.16 12.64
N ALA A 74 -20.66 -9.92 13.66
CA ALA A 74 -19.94 -9.99 14.92
C ALA A 74 -18.54 -10.61 14.77
N GLU A 75 -18.41 -11.70 14.00
CA GLU A 75 -17.12 -12.32 13.70
C GLU A 75 -16.22 -11.37 12.89
N THR A 76 -16.78 -10.63 11.94
CA THR A 76 -16.03 -9.64 11.16
C THR A 76 -15.56 -8.47 12.01
N LEU A 77 -16.36 -7.99 12.96
CA LEU A 77 -15.97 -6.93 13.90
C LEU A 77 -14.84 -7.38 14.84
N GLU A 78 -14.96 -8.59 15.41
CA GLU A 78 -13.89 -9.19 16.22
C GLU A 78 -12.60 -9.36 15.41
N LEU A 79 -12.73 -9.77 14.14
CA LEU A 79 -11.60 -9.88 13.23
C LEU A 79 -10.92 -8.53 12.95
N LEU A 80 -11.68 -7.47 12.69
CA LEU A 80 -11.10 -6.13 12.48
C LEU A 80 -10.33 -5.65 13.71
N GLU A 81 -10.85 -5.87 14.92
CA GLU A 81 -10.14 -5.52 16.17
C GLU A 81 -8.83 -6.31 16.29
N GLU A 82 -8.85 -7.62 16.00
CA GLU A 82 -7.64 -8.47 15.98
C GLU A 82 -6.62 -7.94 14.97
N LEU A 83 -7.02 -7.70 13.73
CA LEU A 83 -6.10 -7.31 12.65
C LEU A 83 -5.53 -5.90 12.86
N PHE A 84 -6.32 -4.92 13.30
CA PHE A 84 -5.80 -3.60 13.66
C PHE A 84 -4.82 -3.65 14.84
N SER A 85 -4.96 -4.62 15.76
CA SER A 85 -4.02 -4.78 16.87
C SER A 85 -2.59 -5.03 16.36
N GLY A 86 -2.43 -5.78 15.27
CA GLY A 86 -1.15 -6.05 14.62
C GLY A 86 -0.47 -4.81 14.03
N TRP A 87 -1.25 -3.78 13.68
CA TRP A 87 -0.75 -2.48 13.20
C TRP A 87 -0.55 -1.44 14.31
N SER A 88 -1.19 -1.61 15.46
CA SER A 88 -1.20 -0.61 16.55
C SER A 88 0.06 -0.60 17.41
N VAL A 89 0.78 -1.73 17.48
CA VAL A 89 2.00 -1.88 18.28
C VAL A 89 3.09 -2.49 17.42
N VAL A 90 3.97 -1.64 16.88
CA VAL A 90 5.04 -2.07 15.99
C VAL A 90 6.36 -2.05 16.72
N THR A 91 7.03 -3.20 16.76
CA THR A 91 8.37 -3.32 17.35
C THR A 91 9.42 -3.61 16.29
N LEU A 92 10.59 -2.98 16.44
CA LEU A 92 11.75 -3.20 15.58
C LEU A 92 12.98 -3.50 16.43
N ASN A 93 13.79 -4.47 16.00
CA ASN A 93 15.01 -4.86 16.69
C ASN A 93 16.17 -3.96 16.29
N ASP A 94 16.81 -3.33 17.26
CA ASP A 94 17.97 -2.44 17.04
C ASP A 94 19.33 -3.14 17.24
N GLY A 95 19.36 -4.47 17.12
CA GLY A 95 20.54 -5.31 17.38
C GLY A 95 20.75 -5.62 18.87
N SER A 96 20.00 -5.00 19.78
CA SER A 96 20.09 -5.26 21.22
C SER A 96 18.77 -5.68 21.86
N SER A 97 17.65 -5.09 21.42
CA SER A 97 16.32 -5.37 21.93
C SER A 97 15.25 -4.98 20.92
N ASP A 98 14.06 -5.57 21.05
CA ASP A 98 12.88 -5.10 20.34
C ASP A 98 12.35 -3.84 21.03
N ILE A 99 12.23 -2.75 20.28
CA ILE A 99 11.72 -1.48 20.77
C ILE A 99 10.41 -1.13 20.09
N ASN A 100 9.45 -0.58 20.84
CA ASN A 100 8.25 -0.02 20.23
C ASN A 100 8.62 1.25 19.45
N ILE A 101 8.37 1.25 18.15
CA ILE A 101 8.78 2.32 17.24
C ILE A 101 7.66 3.30 16.91
N ILE A 102 6.41 2.99 17.25
CA ILE A 102 5.27 3.87 17.00
C ILE A 102 4.40 4.07 18.25
N GLU A 103 3.50 5.04 18.20
CA GLU A 103 2.43 5.19 19.17
C GLU A 103 1.14 5.45 18.41
N LEU A 104 0.39 4.40 18.06
CA LEU A 104 -0.92 4.51 17.42
C LEU A 104 -1.99 3.90 18.32
N THR A 105 -3.14 4.56 18.39
CA THR A 105 -4.37 4.02 18.97
C THR A 105 -5.39 3.89 17.86
N ILE A 106 -5.87 2.68 17.62
CA ILE A 106 -6.89 2.44 16.61
C ILE A 106 -8.12 1.91 17.35
N THR A 107 -9.26 2.58 17.14
CA THR A 107 -10.50 2.26 17.85
C THR A 107 -11.67 2.17 16.88
N GLN A 108 -12.60 1.27 17.18
CA GLN A 108 -13.86 1.21 16.47
C GLN A 108 -14.71 2.43 16.83
N GLY A 109 -15.17 3.15 15.80
CA GLY A 109 -16.11 4.24 15.88
C GLY A 109 -17.57 3.78 15.81
N GLU A 110 -18.47 4.72 15.53
CA GLU A 110 -19.88 4.41 15.32
C GLU A 110 -20.07 3.50 14.09
N GLY A 111 -20.94 2.51 14.21
CA GLY A 111 -21.27 1.62 13.10
C GLY A 111 -22.11 2.32 12.03
N LEU A 112 -21.92 1.91 10.78
CA LEU A 112 -22.56 2.56 9.63
C LEU A 112 -24.02 2.15 9.42
N GLY A 113 -24.48 1.05 10.02
CA GLY A 113 -25.67 0.36 9.54
C GLY A 113 -25.33 -0.56 8.36
N ASN A 114 -26.35 -1.08 7.68
CA ASN A 114 -26.16 -1.93 6.49
C ASN A 114 -25.75 -1.06 5.31
N VAL A 115 -24.73 -1.48 4.56
CA VAL A 115 -24.26 -0.77 3.36
C VAL A 115 -24.41 -1.68 2.14
N ASP A 116 -24.98 -1.16 1.07
CA ASP A 116 -25.23 -1.85 -0.19
C ASP A 116 -25.10 -0.89 -1.38
N GLU A 117 -25.30 -1.38 -2.61
CA GLU A 117 -25.21 -0.56 -3.83
C GLU A 117 -26.15 0.66 -3.83
N ASP A 118 -27.26 0.63 -3.09
CA ASP A 118 -28.23 1.73 -3.07
C ASP A 118 -27.78 2.88 -2.16
N ASN A 119 -26.92 2.63 -1.17
CA ASN A 119 -26.50 3.61 -0.18
C ASN A 119 -24.98 3.77 -0.01
N ILE A 120 -24.17 3.02 -0.76
CA ILE A 120 -22.70 3.08 -0.69
C ILE A 120 -22.17 4.50 -0.91
N ASP A 121 -22.81 5.31 -1.75
CA ASP A 121 -22.45 6.71 -2.02
C ASP A 121 -22.57 7.63 -0.77
N ASP A 122 -23.36 7.25 0.24
CA ASP A 122 -23.48 8.00 1.50
C ASP A 122 -22.26 7.79 2.41
N HIS A 123 -21.56 6.67 2.23
CA HIS A 123 -20.48 6.22 3.09
C HIS A 123 -19.14 6.26 2.41
N PHE A 124 -19.08 5.91 1.14
CA PHE A 124 -17.88 5.68 0.36
C PHE A 124 -17.79 6.70 -0.76
N THR A 125 -16.60 7.23 -0.95
CA THR A 125 -16.34 8.11 -2.07
C THR A 125 -15.69 7.30 -3.17
N TYR A 126 -16.38 7.17 -4.29
CA TYR A 126 -15.78 6.73 -5.55
C TYR A 126 -16.26 7.59 -6.70
N CYS A 127 -15.47 7.66 -7.76
CA CYS A 127 -15.97 8.14 -9.05
C CYS A 127 -16.40 6.93 -9.85
N PRO A 128 -17.70 6.77 -10.15
CA PRO A 128 -18.16 5.67 -10.99
C PRO A 128 -17.38 5.63 -12.31
N SER A 129 -17.04 4.44 -12.77
CA SER A 129 -16.32 4.26 -14.03
C SER A 129 -17.04 4.99 -15.18
N GLY A 130 -16.32 5.89 -15.86
CA GLY A 130 -16.84 6.70 -16.96
C GLY A 130 -17.59 7.98 -16.57
N GLN A 131 -17.64 8.35 -15.28
CA GLN A 131 -18.17 9.64 -14.81
C GLN A 131 -17.08 10.60 -14.32
N TYR A 132 -17.34 11.91 -14.44
CA TYR A 132 -16.46 12.96 -13.93
C TYR A 132 -17.00 13.48 -12.60
N CYS A 133 -16.28 13.28 -11.50
CA CYS A 133 -16.61 13.95 -10.24
C CYS A 133 -15.98 15.34 -10.23
N SER A 134 -16.78 16.39 -10.13
CA SER A 134 -16.26 17.75 -10.02
C SER A 134 -15.83 18.04 -8.58
N SER A 135 -14.56 18.39 -8.38
CA SER A 135 -14.06 19.00 -7.13
C SER A 135 -14.54 20.46 -7.06
N THR A 136 -15.79 20.71 -6.66
CA THR A 136 -16.32 22.07 -6.54
C THR A 136 -16.12 22.72 -5.17
N ASP A 137 -15.51 22.03 -4.20
CA ASP A 137 -15.30 22.57 -2.87
C ASP A 137 -13.91 23.20 -2.74
N GLU A 138 -13.91 24.53 -2.67
CA GLU A 138 -12.76 25.37 -2.34
C GLU A 138 -12.40 25.16 -0.85
N ASP A 139 -11.45 24.24 -0.57
CA ASP A 139 -10.72 24.02 0.72
C ASP A 139 -11.41 23.07 1.75
N PRO A 140 -10.75 22.06 2.40
CA PRO A 140 -9.46 21.40 2.19
C PRO A 140 -9.62 19.99 1.57
N PHE A 141 -8.87 19.79 0.49
CA PHE A 141 -8.48 18.57 -0.23
C PHE A 141 -9.20 17.24 0.09
N VAL A 142 -10.08 16.84 -0.80
CA VAL A 142 -10.94 15.67 -0.71
C VAL A 142 -10.68 14.83 -1.97
N LEU A 143 -10.29 13.56 -1.85
CA LEU A 143 -10.05 12.67 -3.02
C LEU A 143 -11.36 12.23 -3.74
N GLY A 144 -12.49 12.87 -3.41
CA GLY A 144 -13.82 12.80 -4.03
C GLY A 144 -14.91 13.15 -2.98
N SER A 145 -16.08 13.65 -3.38
CA SER A 145 -17.03 14.46 -2.57
C SER A 145 -17.19 14.19 -1.05
N ALA A 146 -17.24 15.32 -0.32
CA ALA A 146 -17.70 15.60 1.06
C ALA A 146 -17.11 14.80 2.24
N ARG A 147 -16.62 15.55 3.23
CA ARG A 147 -16.20 15.05 4.56
C ARG A 147 -17.40 14.45 5.29
N SER A 148 -17.37 13.17 5.61
CA SER A 148 -18.39 12.55 6.49
C SER A 148 -17.97 12.54 7.96
N GLY A 149 -16.68 12.75 8.25
CA GLY A 149 -16.10 12.58 9.58
C GLY A 149 -16.00 11.11 10.01
N GLN A 150 -16.22 10.17 9.09
CA GLN A 150 -16.16 8.73 9.32
C GLN A 150 -15.13 8.10 8.39
N SER A 151 -14.54 6.98 8.82
CA SER A 151 -13.61 6.21 8.00
C SER A 151 -14.19 4.81 7.74
N PRO A 152 -15.04 4.64 6.72
CA PRO A 152 -15.85 3.45 6.54
C PRO A 152 -15.02 2.19 6.25
N ILE A 153 -15.45 1.06 6.78
CA ILE A 153 -15.04 -0.28 6.31
C ILE A 153 -16.32 -1.04 5.97
N ILE A 154 -16.50 -1.33 4.68
CA ILE A 154 -17.71 -1.95 4.12
C ILE A 154 -17.49 -3.44 3.89
N PHE A 155 -18.52 -4.24 4.17
CA PHE A 155 -18.52 -5.67 3.97
C PHE A 155 -19.35 -6.00 2.73
N ASP A 156 -18.66 -6.16 1.60
CA ASP A 156 -19.32 -6.48 0.34
C ASP A 156 -19.62 -7.98 0.31
N GLU A 157 -20.85 -8.36 0.63
CA GLU A 157 -21.23 -9.77 0.85
C GLU A 157 -20.97 -10.65 -0.39
N ASP A 158 -21.27 -10.13 -1.58
CA ASP A 158 -21.30 -10.88 -2.85
C ASP A 158 -20.43 -10.25 -3.95
N GLY A 159 -19.60 -9.27 -3.62
CA GLY A 159 -18.69 -8.63 -4.58
C GLY A 159 -19.37 -7.59 -5.48
N SER A 160 -20.65 -7.30 -5.28
CA SER A 160 -21.41 -6.36 -6.11
C SER A 160 -20.90 -4.91 -5.97
N ILE A 161 -20.51 -4.50 -4.76
CA ILE A 161 -19.93 -3.17 -4.51
C ILE A 161 -18.55 -3.05 -5.15
N VAL A 162 -17.73 -4.10 -5.11
CA VAL A 162 -16.43 -4.15 -5.78
C VAL A 162 -16.60 -3.99 -7.29
N ASP A 163 -17.56 -4.69 -7.91
CA ASP A 163 -17.87 -4.54 -9.33
C ASP A 163 -18.39 -3.14 -9.69
N LEU A 164 -19.25 -2.57 -8.82
CA LEU A 164 -19.76 -1.21 -8.98
C LEU A 164 -18.64 -0.17 -9.01
N ILE A 165 -17.65 -0.31 -8.13
CA ILE A 165 -16.58 0.67 -7.93
C ILE A 165 -15.41 0.44 -8.90
N GLN A 166 -14.92 -0.79 -9.01
CA GLN A 166 -13.72 -1.14 -9.78
C GLN A 166 -14.02 -1.55 -11.23
N GLY A 167 -15.29 -1.80 -11.55
CA GLY A 167 -15.78 -2.17 -12.89
C GLY A 167 -16.21 -3.63 -12.99
N GLU A 168 -17.06 -3.91 -13.99
CA GLU A 168 -17.65 -5.24 -14.23
C GLU A 168 -16.59 -6.36 -14.26
N GLY A 169 -16.74 -7.36 -13.39
CA GLY A 169 -15.86 -8.52 -13.25
C GLY A 169 -14.64 -8.31 -12.36
N ALA A 170 -14.44 -7.13 -11.78
CA ALA A 170 -13.37 -6.88 -10.83
C ALA A 170 -13.51 -7.74 -9.56
N ASN A 171 -14.74 -8.02 -9.13
CA ASN A 171 -15.06 -8.83 -7.97
C ASN A 171 -14.50 -10.26 -8.03
N GLN A 172 -14.13 -10.75 -9.22
CA GLN A 172 -13.52 -12.07 -9.38
C GLN A 172 -11.99 -12.08 -9.15
N SER A 173 -11.38 -10.90 -8.98
CA SER A 173 -9.93 -10.73 -8.93
C SER A 173 -9.44 -9.76 -7.86
N VAL A 174 -10.34 -9.03 -7.21
CA VAL A 174 -10.03 -8.05 -6.16
C VAL A 174 -10.57 -8.55 -4.82
N LEU A 175 -9.67 -8.90 -3.89
CA LEU A 175 -10.00 -9.39 -2.54
C LEU A 175 -10.51 -8.26 -1.64
N GLY A 176 -10.10 -7.03 -1.93
CA GLY A 176 -10.48 -5.82 -1.23
C GLY A 176 -9.73 -4.63 -1.83
N PHE A 177 -10.07 -3.44 -1.36
CA PHE A 177 -9.31 -2.23 -1.63
C PHE A 177 -9.51 -1.22 -0.51
N ALA A 178 -8.46 -0.48 -0.22
CA ALA A 178 -8.49 0.55 0.80
C ALA A 178 -7.57 1.73 0.45
N GLY A 179 -7.72 2.82 1.20
CA GLY A 179 -6.81 3.95 1.12
C GLY A 179 -7.33 5.21 1.80
N PRO A 180 -6.51 6.25 1.88
CA PRO A 180 -6.92 7.55 2.38
C PRO A 180 -8.00 8.16 1.48
N ARG A 181 -8.95 8.85 2.12
CA ARG A 181 -10.07 9.50 1.44
C ARG A 181 -10.02 11.02 1.55
N VAL A 182 -9.71 11.50 2.76
CA VAL A 182 -9.63 12.94 3.04
C VAL A 182 -8.30 13.23 3.70
N VAL A 183 -7.61 14.24 3.16
CA VAL A 183 -6.44 14.84 3.80
C VAL A 183 -6.71 16.30 4.14
N GLN A 184 -6.16 16.76 5.25
CA GLN A 184 -6.32 18.12 5.70
C GLN A 184 -4.98 18.76 6.05
N ARG A 185 -4.74 19.95 5.52
CA ARG A 185 -3.60 20.77 5.93
C ARG A 185 -3.92 21.48 7.24
N ILE A 186 -3.08 21.27 8.24
CA ILE A 186 -3.16 21.94 9.54
C ILE A 186 -1.80 22.60 9.80
N GLY A 187 -1.78 23.93 9.76
CA GLY A 187 -0.52 24.67 9.75
C GLY A 187 0.27 24.36 8.48
N SER A 188 1.51 23.89 8.64
CA SER A 188 2.40 23.54 7.51
C SER A 188 2.40 22.05 7.17
N VAL A 189 1.64 21.21 7.88
CA VAL A 189 1.67 19.76 7.72
C VAL A 189 0.33 19.28 7.16
N LEU A 190 0.39 18.29 6.27
CA LEU A 190 -0.77 17.62 5.70
C LEU A 190 -0.99 16.29 6.43
N PHE A 191 -2.24 15.94 6.72
CA PHE A 191 -2.60 14.74 7.47
C PHE A 191 -3.74 13.98 6.79
N ILE A 192 -3.73 12.65 6.89
CA ILE A 192 -4.92 11.83 6.66
C ILE A 192 -5.88 12.06 7.83
N THR A 193 -7.13 12.39 7.50
CA THR A 193 -8.20 12.59 8.49
C THR A 193 -9.36 11.61 8.31
N GLU A 194 -9.50 11.01 7.12
CA GLU A 194 -10.48 9.97 6.83
C GLU A 194 -9.86 8.99 5.81
N ALA A 195 -10.17 7.70 5.94
CA ALA A 195 -9.83 6.65 4.98
C ALA A 195 -11.03 5.76 4.73
N GLN A 196 -10.92 4.82 3.81
CA GLN A 196 -12.01 3.93 3.45
C GLN A 196 -11.48 2.55 3.06
N ALA A 197 -12.31 1.51 3.24
CA ALA A 197 -12.03 0.15 2.78
C ALA A 197 -13.32 -0.56 2.34
N VAL A 198 -13.20 -1.43 1.35
CA VAL A 198 -14.22 -2.42 0.95
C VAL A 198 -13.57 -3.80 0.99
N LEU A 199 -14.21 -4.75 1.68
CA LEU A 199 -13.75 -6.14 1.81
C LEU A 199 -14.68 -7.05 1.00
N ASN A 200 -14.13 -7.88 0.11
CA ASN A 200 -14.92 -8.70 -0.82
C ASN A 200 -15.23 -10.10 -0.26
N GLY A 201 -16.45 -10.26 0.26
CA GLY A 201 -16.96 -11.49 0.87
C GLY A 201 -17.16 -12.65 -0.09
N LEU A 202 -17.27 -12.39 -1.40
CA LEU A 202 -17.41 -13.41 -2.44
C LEU A 202 -16.23 -14.41 -2.46
N PHE A 203 -15.07 -14.03 -1.91
CA PHE A 203 -13.91 -14.91 -1.81
C PHE A 203 -13.96 -15.94 -0.67
N ILE A 204 -14.96 -15.83 0.21
CA ILE A 204 -15.15 -16.67 1.39
C ILE A 204 -16.64 -16.96 1.64
N ASP A 205 -17.47 -16.95 0.61
CA ASP A 205 -18.92 -17.16 0.75
C ASP A 205 -19.30 -18.64 0.66
N CYS A 206 -18.39 -19.50 0.19
CA CYS A 206 -18.60 -20.93 0.11
C CYS A 206 -18.17 -21.71 1.38
N PRO A 207 -18.75 -22.91 1.60
CA PRO A 207 -18.37 -23.78 2.71
C PRO A 207 -16.90 -24.23 2.66
N ASP A 208 -16.29 -24.44 3.83
CA ASP A 208 -14.90 -24.93 3.95
C ASP A 208 -14.63 -26.19 3.13
N GLY A 209 -13.56 -26.16 2.33
CA GLY A 209 -13.16 -27.28 1.49
C GLY A 209 -13.96 -27.44 0.20
N ALA A 210 -14.83 -26.48 -0.15
CA ALA A 210 -15.42 -26.34 -1.48
C ALA A 210 -14.38 -25.86 -2.52
N ALA A 211 -13.18 -26.45 -2.53
CA ALA A 211 -12.19 -26.15 -3.56
C ALA A 211 -12.76 -26.54 -4.93
N SER A 212 -13.06 -25.53 -5.77
CA SER A 212 -13.31 -25.59 -7.23
C SER A 212 -14.05 -26.83 -7.76
N ASN A 213 -14.90 -27.43 -6.93
CA ASN A 213 -15.82 -28.47 -7.32
C ASN A 213 -17.14 -27.78 -7.66
N ASP A 214 -17.94 -28.41 -8.53
CA ASP A 214 -19.15 -27.84 -9.17
C ASP A 214 -20.22 -27.23 -8.21
N ALA A 215 -20.00 -27.20 -6.89
CA ALA A 215 -20.86 -26.59 -5.89
C ALA A 215 -20.61 -25.08 -5.67
N CYS A 216 -19.42 -24.55 -5.99
CA CYS A 216 -19.07 -23.13 -5.83
C CYS A 216 -18.50 -22.61 -7.16
N GLN A 217 -19.10 -21.57 -7.74
CA GLN A 217 -18.66 -21.00 -9.03
C GLN A 217 -17.70 -19.81 -8.86
N ASP A 218 -17.57 -19.31 -7.63
CA ASP A 218 -16.84 -18.12 -7.27
C ASP A 218 -15.36 -18.41 -6.95
N PRO A 219 -14.46 -17.43 -7.09
CA PRO A 219 -13.12 -17.55 -6.54
C PRO A 219 -13.16 -17.71 -5.02
N GLU A 220 -12.34 -18.60 -4.48
CA GLU A 220 -12.40 -18.98 -3.07
C GLU A 220 -10.99 -19.07 -2.49
N VAL A 221 -10.82 -18.55 -1.28
CA VAL A 221 -9.61 -18.65 -0.46
C VAL A 221 -9.98 -19.15 0.96
N SER A 222 -8.99 -19.61 1.73
CA SER A 222 -9.26 -19.91 3.15
C SER A 222 -9.56 -18.62 3.92
N ILE A 223 -10.28 -18.71 5.04
CA ILE A 223 -10.45 -17.55 5.94
C ILE A 223 -9.09 -16.98 6.34
N ASP A 224 -8.11 -17.81 6.71
CA ASP A 224 -6.80 -17.31 7.14
C ASP A 224 -6.05 -16.59 6.00
N ALA A 225 -6.18 -17.07 4.77
CA ALA A 225 -5.67 -16.36 3.60
C ALA A 225 -6.38 -15.00 3.43
N PHE A 226 -7.71 -14.98 3.53
CA PHE A 226 -8.49 -13.73 3.44
C PHE A 226 -8.15 -12.73 4.55
N LYS A 227 -7.83 -13.20 5.77
CA LYS A 227 -7.31 -12.33 6.84
C LYS A 227 -6.03 -11.62 6.42
N GLY A 228 -5.12 -12.30 5.71
CA GLY A 228 -3.93 -11.67 5.14
C GLY A 228 -4.26 -10.54 4.16
N ALA A 229 -5.27 -10.74 3.31
CA ALA A 229 -5.76 -9.71 2.41
C ALA A 229 -6.36 -8.52 3.17
N ILE A 230 -7.22 -8.76 4.17
CA ILE A 230 -7.74 -7.69 5.03
C ILE A 230 -6.57 -6.96 5.71
N PHE A 231 -5.60 -7.69 6.26
CA PHE A 231 -4.45 -7.12 6.95
C PHE A 231 -3.62 -6.20 6.04
N HIS A 232 -3.46 -6.56 4.76
CA HIS A 232 -2.85 -5.72 3.72
C HIS A 232 -3.67 -4.44 3.46
N GLU A 233 -4.98 -4.57 3.25
CA GLU A 233 -5.86 -3.41 3.01
C GLU A 233 -5.89 -2.45 4.21
N LEU A 234 -5.79 -2.97 5.44
CA LEU A 234 -5.63 -2.12 6.62
C LEU A 234 -4.31 -1.33 6.61
N GLY A 235 -3.25 -1.84 5.96
CA GLY A 235 -2.04 -1.07 5.70
C GLY A 235 -2.30 0.14 4.80
N HIS A 236 -3.03 -0.03 3.69
CA HIS A 236 -3.46 1.09 2.84
C HIS A 236 -4.38 2.06 3.58
N PHE A 237 -5.32 1.56 4.39
CA PHE A 237 -6.16 2.38 5.26
C PHE A 237 -5.32 3.26 6.20
N LEU A 238 -4.18 2.74 6.67
CA LEU A 238 -3.21 3.45 7.51
C LEU A 238 -2.23 4.32 6.72
N GLY A 239 -2.36 4.40 5.40
CA GLY A 239 -1.55 5.28 4.57
C GLY A 239 -0.29 4.65 4.00
N LEU A 240 -0.16 3.31 4.00
CA LEU A 240 0.98 2.63 3.39
C LEU A 240 0.75 2.40 1.91
N ASP A 241 1.80 2.54 1.10
CA ASP A 241 1.79 2.13 -0.30
C ASP A 241 2.35 0.72 -0.44
N HIS A 242 2.24 0.19 -1.65
CA HIS A 242 2.94 -1.02 -2.01
C HIS A 242 4.47 -0.88 -1.96
N THR A 243 5.13 -2.03 -1.85
CA THR A 243 6.59 -2.15 -1.86
C THR A 243 7.05 -3.33 -2.71
N GLN A 244 8.24 -3.21 -3.30
CA GLN A 244 8.89 -4.32 -3.97
C GLN A 244 10.17 -4.67 -3.20
N VAL A 245 10.08 -5.66 -2.35
CA VAL A 245 11.25 -6.32 -1.76
C VAL A 245 11.17 -7.79 -2.14
N ASN A 246 12.29 -8.34 -2.61
CA ASN A 246 12.42 -9.77 -2.92
C ASN A 246 11.48 -10.29 -4.03
N LEU A 247 11.31 -9.50 -5.10
CA LEU A 247 10.54 -9.93 -6.29
C LEU A 247 11.05 -11.27 -6.86
N ASP A 248 12.34 -11.55 -6.73
CA ASP A 248 12.97 -12.79 -7.18
C ASP A 248 12.44 -14.03 -6.45
N LEU A 249 12.06 -13.91 -5.16
CA LEU A 249 11.46 -15.00 -4.39
C LEU A 249 10.06 -15.34 -4.90
N VAL A 250 9.28 -14.31 -5.21
CA VAL A 250 7.93 -14.43 -5.79
C VAL A 250 7.98 -15.06 -7.18
N THR A 251 8.92 -14.63 -8.02
CA THR A 251 9.01 -15.05 -9.43
C THR A 251 9.74 -16.38 -9.67
N ASN A 252 10.66 -16.79 -8.79
CA ASN A 252 11.49 -17.99 -9.01
C ASN A 252 11.14 -19.20 -8.14
N ALA A 253 10.49 -19.05 -6.97
CA ALA A 253 9.97 -20.15 -6.16
C ALA A 253 9.32 -19.62 -4.85
N ALA A 254 8.02 -19.37 -4.85
CA ALA A 254 7.26 -19.10 -3.62
C ALA A 254 6.26 -20.21 -3.26
N GLY A 255 6.29 -21.37 -3.94
CA GLY A 255 5.52 -22.53 -3.52
C GLY A 255 6.12 -23.23 -2.29
N GLY A 256 6.07 -22.59 -1.11
CA GLY A 256 6.20 -23.26 0.19
C GLY A 256 7.54 -23.20 0.94
N ASP A 257 8.43 -22.23 0.67
CA ASP A 257 9.60 -21.96 1.54
C ASP A 257 9.27 -20.85 2.56
N GLU A 258 9.11 -21.23 3.83
CA GLU A 258 8.74 -20.33 4.93
C GLU A 258 9.70 -19.15 5.08
N VAL A 259 11.02 -19.33 4.84
CA VAL A 259 11.99 -18.23 4.94
C VAL A 259 11.84 -17.27 3.78
N ALA A 260 11.50 -17.77 2.59
CA ALA A 260 11.25 -16.93 1.44
C ALA A 260 9.97 -16.10 1.63
N LEU A 261 8.93 -16.72 2.18
CA LEU A 261 7.66 -16.05 2.51
C LEU A 261 7.85 -14.97 3.59
N ALA A 262 8.66 -15.23 4.63
CA ALA A 262 9.00 -14.23 5.64
C ALA A 262 9.82 -13.04 5.11
N GLY A 263 10.31 -13.11 3.87
CA GLY A 263 10.96 -12.01 3.19
C GLY A 263 10.04 -11.21 2.26
N ILE A 264 8.78 -11.63 2.07
CA ILE A 264 7.81 -10.94 1.22
C ILE A 264 6.98 -10.01 2.11
N PRO A 265 7.05 -8.69 1.92
CA PRO A 265 6.29 -7.75 2.73
C PRO A 265 4.78 -8.00 2.66
N THR A 266 4.09 -7.63 3.72
CA THR A 266 2.63 -7.63 3.69
C THR A 266 2.14 -6.68 2.62
N MET A 267 2.74 -5.49 2.48
CA MET A 267 2.41 -4.52 1.43
C MET A 267 2.97 -4.89 0.03
N PHE A 268 3.33 -6.14 -0.24
CA PHE A 268 3.70 -6.56 -1.59
C PHE A 268 2.46 -6.52 -2.52
N PRO A 269 2.55 -6.00 -3.76
CA PRO A 269 1.38 -5.75 -4.63
C PRO A 269 0.57 -6.99 -5.05
N LEU A 270 1.14 -8.18 -4.88
CA LEU A 270 0.47 -9.44 -5.18
C LEU A 270 0.20 -10.18 -3.90
N PHE A 271 -0.96 -10.82 -3.85
CA PHE A 271 -1.28 -11.78 -2.81
C PHE A 271 -0.60 -13.11 -3.12
N VAL A 272 0.49 -13.38 -2.40
CA VAL A 272 1.36 -14.54 -2.60
C VAL A 272 0.97 -15.67 -1.66
N ASP A 273 0.91 -15.37 -0.36
CA ASP A 273 0.53 -16.31 0.69
C ASP A 273 -0.10 -15.53 1.84
N GLY A 274 -1.41 -15.69 2.03
CA GLY A 274 -2.13 -14.89 3.00
C GLY A 274 -1.80 -15.20 4.46
N GLU A 275 -1.34 -16.42 4.79
CA GLU A 275 -0.91 -16.72 6.15
C GLU A 275 0.43 -16.04 6.45
N ALA A 276 1.37 -16.06 5.50
CA ALA A 276 2.63 -15.34 5.62
C ALA A 276 2.42 -13.83 5.69
N GLN A 277 1.53 -13.29 4.86
CA GLN A 277 1.20 -11.85 4.81
C GLN A 277 0.22 -11.41 5.92
N LEU A 278 -0.06 -12.26 6.92
CA LEU A 278 -0.87 -11.93 8.11
C LEU A 278 -0.01 -11.37 9.28
N SER A 279 1.08 -10.68 8.98
CA SER A 279 1.93 -10.05 10.00
C SER A 279 2.80 -8.95 9.41
N LEU A 280 3.37 -8.07 10.24
CA LEU A 280 4.30 -7.06 9.72
C LEU A 280 5.69 -7.66 9.47
N HIS A 281 6.17 -7.51 8.24
CA HIS A 281 7.56 -7.81 7.87
C HIS A 281 8.46 -6.59 8.05
N HIS A 282 9.77 -6.77 7.85
CA HIS A 282 10.75 -5.74 8.14
C HIS A 282 10.48 -4.42 7.41
N ASP A 283 10.15 -4.49 6.12
CA ASP A 283 9.85 -3.30 5.33
C ASP A 283 8.54 -2.62 5.77
N ASP A 284 7.49 -3.39 6.07
CA ASP A 284 6.22 -2.85 6.59
C ASP A 284 6.44 -2.09 7.91
N LYS A 285 7.28 -2.64 8.80
CA LYS A 285 7.64 -1.99 10.08
C LYS A 285 8.38 -0.67 9.87
N ILE A 286 9.26 -0.61 8.88
CA ILE A 286 10.00 0.61 8.55
C ILE A 286 9.07 1.66 7.92
N ALA A 287 8.15 1.26 7.05
CA ALA A 287 7.11 2.14 6.51
C ALA A 287 6.21 2.71 7.63
N MET A 288 5.83 1.88 8.61
CA MET A 288 5.13 2.35 9.82
C MET A 288 5.98 3.32 10.64
N GLY A 289 7.28 3.07 10.78
CA GLY A 289 8.22 3.98 11.43
C GLY A 289 8.37 5.31 10.69
N LEU A 290 8.32 5.30 9.36
CA LEU A 290 8.38 6.50 8.53
C LEU A 290 7.16 7.39 8.75
N LEU A 291 5.96 6.80 8.81
CA LEU A 291 4.70 7.53 8.98
C LEU A 291 4.42 7.93 10.44
N TYR A 292 4.73 7.03 11.39
CA TYR A 292 4.26 7.10 12.78
C TYR A 292 5.38 6.95 13.81
N GLY A 293 6.63 7.06 13.38
CA GLY A 293 7.82 6.88 14.20
C GLY A 293 7.85 7.79 15.42
N ASN A 294 8.03 7.19 16.59
CA ASN A 294 8.26 7.91 17.83
C ASN A 294 9.76 8.29 17.97
N THR A 295 10.10 8.99 19.05
CA THR A 295 11.50 9.40 19.30
C THR A 295 12.48 8.24 19.44
N SER A 296 12.04 7.04 19.80
CA SER A 296 12.88 5.85 19.85
C SER A 296 13.30 5.44 18.45
N PHE A 297 12.39 5.44 17.48
CA PHE A 297 12.71 5.14 16.07
C PHE A 297 13.80 6.09 15.54
N ALA A 298 13.59 7.40 15.68
CA ALA A 298 14.52 8.42 15.21
C ALA A 298 15.92 8.36 15.87
N ASN A 299 16.01 7.95 17.14
CA ASN A 299 17.28 7.95 17.88
C ASN A 299 18.02 6.60 17.87
N ARG A 300 17.34 5.50 17.56
CA ARG A 300 17.91 4.13 17.66
C ARG A 300 18.35 3.59 16.31
N PHE A 301 17.73 4.03 15.22
CA PHE A 301 18.03 3.59 13.88
C PHE A 301 18.70 4.69 13.06
N CYS A 302 19.34 4.29 11.97
CA CYS A 302 20.02 5.18 11.06
C CYS A 302 19.19 5.42 9.79
N THR A 303 19.58 6.47 9.10
CA THR A 303 19.06 6.83 7.78
C THR A 303 20.19 6.78 6.77
N ILE A 304 19.91 6.30 5.57
CA ILE A 304 20.76 6.46 4.39
C ILE A 304 19.99 7.27 3.35
N GLN A 305 20.66 8.24 2.73
CA GLN A 305 20.05 9.07 1.70
C GLN A 305 21.05 9.36 0.57
N GLY A 306 20.53 9.54 -0.64
CA GLY A 306 21.32 9.85 -1.82
C GLY A 306 20.44 10.15 -3.01
N THR A 307 21.04 10.12 -4.21
CA THR A 307 20.34 10.34 -5.48
C THR A 307 20.77 9.29 -6.49
N VAL A 308 19.79 8.67 -7.15
CA VAL A 308 19.96 7.79 -8.31
C VAL A 308 20.00 8.63 -9.57
N PHE A 309 20.97 8.35 -10.43
CA PHE A 309 21.16 8.98 -11.73
C PHE A 309 21.07 7.94 -12.85
N GLU A 310 20.70 8.38 -14.04
CA GLU A 310 20.85 7.63 -15.29
C GLU A 310 22.33 7.29 -15.55
N SER A 311 22.59 6.49 -16.57
CA SER A 311 23.92 6.04 -16.99
C SER A 311 24.90 7.15 -17.35
N ASP A 312 24.40 8.36 -17.64
CA ASP A 312 25.22 9.55 -17.84
C ASP A 312 25.87 10.08 -16.55
N GLY A 313 25.42 9.58 -15.38
CA GLY A 313 25.90 9.92 -14.05
C GLY A 313 25.53 11.33 -13.59
N THR A 314 24.61 12.02 -14.28
CA THR A 314 24.23 13.41 -14.00
C THR A 314 22.73 13.70 -14.08
N THR A 315 21.96 12.92 -14.82
CA THR A 315 20.50 13.06 -14.94
C THR A 315 19.81 12.25 -13.85
N PRO A 316 19.08 12.86 -12.89
CA PRO A 316 18.44 12.10 -11.81
C PRO A 316 17.31 11.21 -12.33
N MET A 317 17.23 9.99 -11.81
CA MET A 317 16.29 8.97 -12.25
C MET A 317 15.22 8.68 -11.21
N GLN A 318 13.97 9.00 -11.53
CA GLN A 318 12.80 8.74 -10.70
C GLN A 318 12.22 7.34 -10.95
N GLY A 319 11.62 6.72 -9.94
CA GLY A 319 10.93 5.43 -10.09
C GLY A 319 11.84 4.21 -10.01
N VAL A 320 13.03 4.37 -9.44
CA VAL A 320 13.98 3.27 -9.23
C VAL A 320 13.76 2.71 -7.84
N ASN A 321 13.58 1.40 -7.72
CA ASN A 321 13.51 0.76 -6.41
C ASN A 321 14.92 0.68 -5.81
N VAL A 322 15.13 1.33 -4.68
CA VAL A 322 16.40 1.33 -3.94
C VAL A 322 16.24 0.45 -2.71
N VAL A 323 17.05 -0.59 -2.57
CA VAL A 323 16.93 -1.57 -1.49
C VAL A 323 18.17 -1.53 -0.61
N ALA A 324 17.98 -1.29 0.69
CA ALA A 324 19.00 -1.53 1.70
C ALA A 324 18.81 -2.93 2.27
N ARG A 325 19.79 -3.81 2.04
CA ARG A 325 19.68 -5.23 2.36
C ARG A 325 20.76 -5.64 3.37
N ARG A 326 20.36 -6.24 4.49
CA ARG A 326 21.33 -6.70 5.49
C ARG A 326 22.20 -7.83 4.94
N VAL A 327 23.51 -7.79 5.16
CA VAL A 327 24.43 -8.81 4.64
C VAL A 327 24.20 -10.20 5.24
N GLU A 328 23.86 -10.29 6.53
CA GLU A 328 23.74 -11.57 7.25
C GLU A 328 22.31 -12.16 7.28
N ASN A 329 21.28 -11.39 6.92
CA ASN A 329 19.88 -11.82 6.97
C ASN A 329 19.02 -11.13 5.88
N GLY A 330 19.61 -10.92 4.70
CA GLY A 330 19.07 -10.01 3.69
C GLY A 330 17.73 -10.41 3.08
N VAL A 331 17.27 -11.66 3.26
CA VAL A 331 15.92 -12.06 2.85
C VAL A 331 14.87 -11.41 3.75
N VAL A 332 15.03 -11.54 5.07
CA VAL A 332 14.04 -11.05 6.04
C VAL A 332 14.28 -9.59 6.40
N GLU A 333 15.53 -9.13 6.39
CA GLU A 333 15.92 -7.76 6.76
C GLU A 333 16.41 -6.99 5.52
N ALA A 334 15.45 -6.65 4.68
CA ALA A 334 15.61 -5.71 3.59
C ALA A 334 14.50 -4.67 3.65
N THR A 335 14.82 -3.44 3.27
CA THR A 335 13.86 -2.35 3.16
C THR A 335 14.08 -1.57 1.89
N SER A 336 13.00 -1.09 1.29
CA SER A 336 13.06 -0.38 0.02
C SER A 336 12.55 1.06 0.10
N PHE A 337 12.98 1.86 -0.85
CA PHE A 337 12.47 3.19 -1.12
C PHE A 337 12.54 3.45 -2.62
N VAL A 338 11.49 4.04 -3.20
CA VAL A 338 11.48 4.36 -4.63
C VAL A 338 12.01 5.77 -4.86
N SER A 339 13.02 5.90 -5.72
CA SER A 339 13.67 7.19 -5.98
C SER A 339 12.67 8.24 -6.48
N GLY A 340 12.76 9.44 -5.91
CA GLY A 340 11.86 10.56 -6.16
C GLY A 340 10.43 10.36 -5.66
N ALA A 341 10.18 9.40 -4.77
CA ALA A 341 8.88 9.20 -4.12
C ALA A 341 8.48 10.40 -3.24
N HIS A 342 9.44 11.06 -2.58
CA HIS A 342 9.20 12.27 -1.77
C HIS A 342 9.23 13.58 -2.58
N TYR A 343 9.06 13.51 -3.90
CA TYR A 343 9.24 14.67 -4.76
C TYR A 343 8.15 15.74 -4.59
N THR A 344 8.58 17.01 -4.48
CA THR A 344 7.71 18.18 -4.55
C THR A 344 7.48 18.62 -5.99
N GLY A 345 6.47 18.05 -6.66
CA GLY A 345 6.03 18.54 -7.97
C GLY A 345 5.15 17.55 -8.73
N SER A 346 4.44 18.07 -9.72
CA SER A 346 3.17 17.50 -10.20
C SER A 346 3.26 16.44 -11.30
N SER A 347 4.39 15.76 -11.46
CA SER A 347 4.51 14.80 -12.56
C SER A 347 4.07 13.42 -12.11
N SER A 348 2.86 13.04 -12.51
CA SER A 348 2.59 11.63 -12.79
C SER A 348 3.52 11.14 -13.91
N ASN A 349 3.88 9.85 -13.90
CA ASN A 349 4.73 9.18 -14.91
C ASN A 349 6.25 9.49 -14.86
N CYS A 350 6.86 9.61 -13.67
CA CYS A 350 8.32 9.72 -13.52
C CYS A 350 9.00 10.93 -14.21
N SER A 351 8.27 11.99 -14.56
CA SER A 351 8.84 13.08 -15.39
C SER A 351 9.50 14.22 -14.61
N ALA A 352 9.63 14.09 -13.29
CA ALA A 352 10.18 15.13 -12.42
C ALA A 352 11.70 15.27 -12.44
N ALA A 353 12.43 14.33 -13.06
CA ALA A 353 13.89 14.26 -13.00
C ALA A 353 14.40 14.39 -11.54
N ASN A 354 13.81 13.63 -10.62
CA ASN A 354 14.24 13.52 -9.23
C ASN A 354 14.55 12.05 -8.91
N GLY A 355 15.78 11.77 -8.52
CA GLY A 355 16.20 10.42 -8.11
C GLY A 355 16.54 10.30 -6.64
N ASP A 356 16.10 11.24 -5.81
CA ASP A 356 16.44 11.26 -4.39
C ASP A 356 15.79 10.08 -3.66
N TYR A 357 16.53 9.44 -2.76
CA TYR A 357 16.00 8.39 -1.89
C TYR A 357 16.41 8.63 -0.44
N VAL A 358 15.56 8.14 0.47
CA VAL A 358 15.80 8.17 1.91
C VAL A 358 15.29 6.87 2.52
N ILE A 359 16.18 6.00 2.98
CA ILE A 359 15.84 4.76 3.68
C ILE A 359 16.17 4.94 5.16
N GLN A 360 15.18 4.70 6.03
CA GLN A 360 15.32 4.78 7.50
C GLN A 360 15.30 3.37 8.11
N GLY A 361 15.42 3.27 9.44
CA GLY A 361 15.25 1.99 10.15
C GLY A 361 16.48 1.07 10.13
N LEU A 362 17.64 1.55 9.68
CA LEU A 362 18.86 0.73 9.62
C LEU A 362 19.50 0.57 11.00
N VAL A 363 19.96 -0.64 11.30
CA VAL A 363 20.53 -0.97 12.61
C VAL A 363 21.99 -0.50 12.71
N PRO A 364 22.35 0.30 13.74
CA PRO A 364 23.74 0.68 13.99
C PRO A 364 24.68 -0.51 14.20
N GLY A 365 25.88 -0.44 13.61
CA GLY A 365 26.90 -1.49 13.68
C GLY A 365 26.62 -2.72 12.80
N VAL A 366 25.51 -2.73 12.06
CA VAL A 366 25.17 -3.79 11.10
C VAL A 366 25.57 -3.39 9.68
N SER A 367 26.05 -4.37 8.91
CA SER A 367 26.46 -4.16 7.51
C SER A 367 25.32 -4.45 6.54
N TYR A 368 25.13 -3.53 5.59
CA TYR A 368 24.13 -3.57 4.53
C TYR A 368 24.78 -3.44 3.15
N THR A 369 24.15 -3.99 2.12
CA THR A 369 24.35 -3.59 0.72
C THR A 369 23.31 -2.53 0.35
N LEU A 370 23.66 -1.65 -0.58
CA LEU A 370 22.68 -0.77 -1.24
C LEU A 370 22.55 -1.18 -2.69
N GLU A 371 21.35 -1.58 -3.07
CA GLU A 371 21.01 -2.16 -4.36
C GLU A 371 19.97 -1.29 -5.04
N VAL A 372 19.96 -1.28 -6.38
CA VAL A 372 18.86 -0.76 -7.19
C VAL A 372 18.35 -1.83 -8.10
N GLU A 373 17.04 -1.82 -8.28
CA GLU A 373 16.35 -2.68 -9.22
C GLU A 373 15.19 -1.94 -9.87
N ARG A 374 14.71 -2.51 -10.97
CA ARG A 374 13.53 -2.00 -11.64
C ARG A 374 12.28 -2.52 -10.97
N ILE A 375 11.29 -1.65 -10.78
CA ILE A 375 9.95 -2.04 -10.39
C ILE A 375 9.35 -2.91 -11.50
N SER A 376 8.74 -4.04 -11.13
CA SER A 376 8.16 -4.99 -12.07
C SER A 376 7.15 -4.31 -12.97
N SER A 377 7.23 -4.51 -14.29
CA SER A 377 6.34 -3.84 -15.24
C SER A 377 4.87 -4.29 -15.16
N VAL A 378 4.56 -5.30 -14.33
CA VAL A 378 3.18 -5.72 -14.04
C VAL A 378 2.54 -4.93 -12.88
N PHE A 379 3.34 -4.19 -12.11
CA PHE A 379 2.88 -3.35 -11.01
C PHE A 379 2.40 -2.01 -11.57
N THR A 380 1.13 -2.00 -12.00
CA THR A 380 0.43 -0.86 -12.62
C THR A 380 -1.00 -0.78 -12.08
N GLY A 381 -1.66 0.38 -12.20
CA GLY A 381 -3.04 0.54 -11.74
C GLY A 381 -3.17 0.29 -10.23
N GLY A 382 -4.17 -0.49 -9.80
CA GLY A 382 -4.37 -0.83 -8.40
C GLY A 382 -3.18 -1.54 -7.73
N SER A 383 -2.25 -2.12 -8.50
CA SER A 383 -1.03 -2.75 -8.01
C SER A 383 0.22 -1.91 -8.27
N SER A 384 0.09 -0.61 -8.59
CA SER A 384 1.23 0.27 -8.82
C SER A 384 2.12 0.38 -7.59
N ILE A 385 3.38 0.71 -7.83
CA ILE A 385 4.32 1.17 -6.81
C ILE A 385 4.81 2.52 -7.26
N GLU A 386 4.63 3.50 -6.39
CA GLU A 386 4.66 4.88 -6.80
C GLU A 386 6.05 5.49 -6.58
N PRO A 387 6.44 6.55 -7.34
CA PRO A 387 5.63 7.58 -7.98
C PRO A 387 5.29 7.35 -9.46
N CYS A 388 5.43 6.12 -9.95
CA CYS A 388 5.57 5.80 -11.36
C CYS A 388 4.59 4.72 -11.82
N ASP A 389 3.52 5.11 -12.49
CA ASP A 389 2.63 4.20 -13.22
C ASP A 389 2.46 4.66 -14.70
N PRO A 390 3.00 3.93 -15.70
CA PRO A 390 3.71 2.66 -15.56
C PRO A 390 5.10 2.82 -14.92
N PRO A 391 5.68 1.73 -14.37
CA PRO A 391 7.02 1.70 -13.82
C PRO A 391 8.11 2.26 -14.75
N ALA A 392 9.12 2.91 -14.16
CA ALA A 392 10.28 3.41 -14.89
C ALA A 392 10.99 2.27 -15.65
N SER A 393 11.52 2.60 -16.83
CA SER A 393 12.19 1.63 -17.72
C SER A 393 13.52 2.19 -18.23
N GLY A 394 14.31 1.37 -18.92
CA GLY A 394 15.58 1.80 -19.50
C GLY A 394 16.83 1.44 -18.68
N PHE A 395 16.69 0.68 -17.60
CA PHE A 395 17.79 0.28 -16.72
C PHE A 395 17.60 -1.14 -16.16
N ASP A 396 18.72 -1.74 -15.73
CA ASP A 396 18.77 -3.04 -15.07
C ASP A 396 19.22 -2.89 -13.60
N GLU A 397 19.20 -4.01 -12.86
CA GLU A 397 19.65 -4.08 -11.47
C GLU A 397 21.15 -3.76 -11.31
N ALA A 398 21.51 -3.09 -10.22
CA ALA A 398 22.90 -2.77 -9.90
C ALA A 398 23.13 -2.66 -8.39
N ILE A 399 24.36 -2.93 -7.94
CA ILE A 399 24.79 -2.64 -6.56
C ILE A 399 25.39 -1.24 -6.55
N LEU A 400 24.76 -0.32 -5.82
CA LEU A 400 25.20 1.07 -5.67
C LEU A 400 26.38 1.19 -4.71
N GLU A 401 26.28 0.52 -3.56
CA GLU A 401 27.33 0.49 -2.54
C GLU A 401 27.54 -0.95 -2.10
N GLY A 402 28.78 -1.43 -2.28
CA GLY A 402 29.12 -2.82 -2.04
C GLY A 402 28.83 -3.28 -0.61
N ARG A 403 29.22 -2.47 0.39
CA ARG A 403 28.84 -2.62 1.80
C ARG A 403 28.94 -1.29 2.52
N PHE A 404 27.96 -0.97 3.35
CA PHE A 404 27.99 0.17 4.25
C PHE A 404 27.43 -0.20 5.64
N SER A 405 27.66 0.67 6.61
CA SER A 405 27.10 0.59 7.96
C SER A 405 27.07 1.98 8.57
N CYS A 406 26.14 2.23 9.49
CA CYS A 406 26.22 3.36 10.41
C CYS A 406 26.81 2.91 11.75
N ASP A 407 27.33 3.85 12.52
CA ASP A 407 27.96 3.60 13.82
C ASP A 407 27.00 3.83 14.99
N THR A 408 26.08 4.79 14.85
CA THR A 408 25.17 5.19 15.94
C THR A 408 23.75 5.48 15.44
N GLY A 409 22.74 5.17 16.25
CA GLY A 409 21.36 5.57 15.97
C GLY A 409 21.22 7.10 15.82
N GLY A 410 20.30 7.53 14.96
CA GLY A 410 20.13 8.92 14.52
C GLY A 410 21.19 9.40 13.52
N GLN A 411 22.16 8.56 13.14
CA GLN A 411 23.12 8.90 12.09
C GLN A 411 22.43 8.91 10.72
N VAL A 412 22.69 9.97 9.95
CA VAL A 412 22.36 10.04 8.53
C VAL A 412 23.62 9.79 7.71
N ILE A 413 23.63 8.75 6.90
CA ILE A 413 24.66 8.45 5.92
C ILE A 413 24.24 9.10 4.60
N ALA A 414 25.08 9.98 4.07
CA ALA A 414 24.99 10.38 2.68
C ALA A 414 25.85 9.43 1.85
N THR A 415 25.23 8.67 0.97
CA THR A 415 25.94 7.89 -0.06
C THR A 415 26.32 8.76 -1.24
N GLY A 416 27.35 8.35 -1.98
CA GLY A 416 27.73 9.01 -3.22
C GLY A 416 26.68 8.82 -4.33
N THR A 417 26.90 9.51 -5.44
CA THR A 417 26.15 9.42 -6.71
C THR A 417 25.98 7.97 -7.16
N ALA A 418 24.74 7.50 -7.27
CA ALA A 418 24.39 6.20 -7.84
C ALA A 418 24.14 6.34 -9.34
N VAL A 419 24.77 5.51 -10.19
CA VAL A 419 24.61 5.56 -11.66
C VAL A 419 23.97 4.25 -12.10
N THR A 420 22.77 4.30 -12.68
CA THR A 420 22.15 3.12 -13.29
C THR A 420 22.98 2.66 -14.49
N THR A 421 23.12 1.36 -14.70
CA THR A 421 23.85 0.85 -15.87
C THR A 421 22.90 0.75 -17.07
N ASP A 422 23.34 1.25 -18.23
CA ASP A 422 22.60 1.10 -19.50
C ASP A 422 22.30 -0.37 -19.81
N ILE A 423 21.14 -0.61 -20.43
CA ILE A 423 20.71 -1.92 -20.94
C ILE A 423 21.76 -2.51 -21.88
N VAL A 424 22.41 -3.61 -21.48
CA VAL A 424 22.97 -4.58 -22.43
C VAL A 424 21.84 -5.55 -22.81
N THR A 425 21.12 -5.21 -23.87
CA THR A 425 19.93 -5.95 -24.35
C THR A 425 20.13 -7.47 -24.37
N THR A 426 19.44 -8.21 -23.48
CA THR A 426 18.97 -9.56 -23.80
C THR A 426 17.59 -9.86 -23.22
N LYS A 427 16.62 -9.93 -24.13
CA LYS A 427 15.29 -10.57 -24.09
C LYS A 427 14.18 -9.92 -23.23
N ASN A 428 13.35 -9.15 -23.95
CA ASN A 428 11.95 -8.88 -23.64
C ASN A 428 11.16 -10.18 -23.44
N ALA A 429 10.45 -10.29 -22.31
CA ALA A 429 9.21 -11.04 -22.23
C ALA A 429 8.07 -10.00 -22.13
N SER A 430 7.27 -9.90 -23.19
CA SER A 430 6.07 -9.08 -23.23
C SER A 430 4.88 -9.91 -22.76
N SER A 431 4.22 -9.51 -21.68
CA SER A 431 2.85 -9.95 -21.35
C SER A 431 1.98 -8.71 -21.20
N SER A 432 1.07 -8.51 -22.13
CA SER A 432 0.10 -7.43 -22.16
C SER A 432 -1.14 -7.82 -21.33
N GLY A 433 -1.34 -7.16 -20.20
CA GLY A 433 -2.60 -7.13 -19.47
C GLY A 433 -2.80 -5.71 -18.95
N SER A 434 -3.65 -4.92 -19.60
CA SER A 434 -3.94 -3.54 -19.21
C SER A 434 -5.39 -3.46 -18.75
N GLY A 435 -5.61 -3.56 -17.44
CA GLY A 435 -6.83 -3.13 -16.77
C GLY A 435 -6.50 -1.90 -15.95
N GLN A 436 -7.06 -0.74 -16.29
CA GLN A 436 -7.02 0.45 -15.44
C GLN A 436 -8.14 0.30 -14.41
N SER A 437 -7.80 0.04 -13.14
CA SER A 437 -8.73 0.21 -12.02
C SER A 437 -8.68 1.66 -11.55
N SER A 438 -9.83 2.23 -11.20
CA SER A 438 -9.96 3.61 -10.77
C SER A 438 -10.34 3.65 -9.29
N GLY A 439 -9.40 4.08 -8.45
CA GLY A 439 -9.62 4.41 -7.04
C GLY A 439 -9.23 3.31 -6.07
N GLY A 440 -8.17 3.56 -5.27
CA GLY A 440 -7.64 2.65 -4.25
C GLY A 440 -6.59 1.66 -4.79
N CYS A 441 -5.59 1.35 -3.96
CA CYS A 441 -4.74 0.17 -4.18
C CYS A 441 -5.63 -1.08 -4.05
N SER A 442 -5.44 -2.06 -4.94
CA SER A 442 -6.25 -3.28 -4.96
C SER A 442 -5.33 -4.49 -4.95
N LEU A 443 -5.53 -5.37 -3.97
CA LEU A 443 -4.78 -6.61 -3.88
C LEU A 443 -5.34 -7.68 -4.84
N ILE A 444 -4.47 -8.23 -5.68
CA ILE A 444 -4.80 -9.25 -6.69
C ILE A 444 -4.05 -10.57 -6.37
N PRO A 445 -4.72 -11.74 -6.45
CA PRO A 445 -4.09 -13.06 -6.34
C PRO A 445 -2.99 -13.33 -7.38
N ILE A 446 -1.91 -14.02 -6.99
CA ILE A 446 -0.79 -14.34 -7.89
C ILE A 446 -1.11 -15.40 -8.97
N ASP A 447 -2.14 -16.23 -8.81
CA ASP A 447 -2.47 -17.32 -9.73
C ASP A 447 -3.98 -17.51 -9.95
N ARG A 448 -4.47 -17.11 -11.13
CA ARG A 448 -5.44 -17.87 -11.96
C ARG A 448 -5.18 -17.70 -13.45
#